data_AF-A0A341EI49-F1
#
_entry.id   AF-A0A341EI49-F1
#
_cell.length_a   1.000
_cell.length_b   1.000
_cell.length_c   1.000
_cell.angle_alpha   90.00
_cell.angle_beta   90.00
_cell.angle_gamma   90.00
#
_symmetry.space_group_name_H-M   'P 1'
#
loop_
_entity.id
_entity.type
_entity.pdbx_description
1 polymer ?
#
loop_
_entity_poly.entity_id
_entity_poly.type
_entity_poly.pdbx_seq_one_letter_code
_entity_poly.pdbx_strand_id
1 'polypeptide(L)'
;MTGKANTRFANAVAVHTEPERFQDAAFAELQIAPPWVDGVCFNPSCGAAFNPSRRWQIYCGAACQAAGTAEMRKWGHKMALPLLVHRLGKYDRQNAGVMDRTRAARRYVTQVQSAWLSDRNNRQREAAQ
;
A
#
# COMPACT_ATOMS: atom_id res chain seq x y z
N MET A 1 -9.69 -48.27 -34.37
CA MET A 1 -10.49 -47.82 -33.21
C MET A 1 -9.76 -46.68 -32.54
N THR A 2 -10.43 -45.55 -32.50
CA THR A 2 -10.00 -44.20 -32.11
C THR A 2 -9.83 -44.03 -30.60
N GLY A 3 -8.84 -43.23 -30.20
CA GLY A 3 -8.71 -42.73 -28.83
C GLY A 3 -7.78 -41.51 -28.75
N LYS A 4 -8.09 -40.43 -29.48
CA LYS A 4 -7.44 -39.13 -29.23
C LYS A 4 -7.87 -38.62 -27.86
N ALA A 5 -6.97 -38.61 -26.90
CA ALA A 5 -7.17 -37.93 -25.63
C ALA A 5 -7.41 -36.45 -25.89
N ASN A 6 -8.68 -36.03 -25.78
CA ASN A 6 -9.09 -34.66 -25.91
C ASN A 6 -8.78 -33.97 -24.58
N THR A 7 -7.56 -33.47 -24.42
CA THR A 7 -7.17 -32.64 -23.27
C THR A 7 -7.86 -31.30 -23.42
N ARG A 8 -9.14 -31.25 -23.08
CA ARG A 8 -9.85 -30.00 -22.80
C ARG A 8 -9.13 -29.36 -21.62
N PHE A 9 -8.32 -28.35 -21.88
CA PHE A 9 -8.01 -27.34 -20.87
C PHE A 9 -9.34 -26.66 -20.54
N ALA A 10 -10.10 -27.27 -19.62
CA ALA A 10 -11.25 -26.64 -19.02
C ALA A 10 -10.76 -25.33 -18.41
N ASN A 11 -11.38 -24.23 -18.82
CA ASN A 11 -11.05 -22.88 -18.39
C ASN A 11 -10.96 -22.82 -16.86
N ALA A 12 -9.77 -23.02 -16.31
CA ALA A 12 -9.53 -22.86 -14.89
C ALA A 12 -9.57 -21.36 -14.66
N VAL A 13 -10.73 -20.86 -14.26
CA VAL A 13 -10.89 -19.47 -13.82
C VAL A 13 -9.98 -19.33 -12.60
N ALA A 14 -8.84 -18.68 -12.78
CA ALA A 14 -7.96 -18.38 -11.68
C ALA A 14 -8.77 -17.56 -10.67
N VAL A 15 -8.88 -18.04 -9.43
CA VAL A 15 -9.58 -17.32 -8.37
C VAL A 15 -8.80 -16.02 -8.13
N HIS A 16 -9.40 -14.90 -8.50
CA HIS A 16 -8.87 -13.58 -8.19
C HIS A 16 -9.16 -13.27 -6.72
N THR A 17 -8.16 -13.45 -5.86
CA THR A 17 -8.24 -12.96 -4.47
C THR A 17 -7.82 -11.50 -4.45
N GLU A 18 -8.78 -10.60 -4.36
CA GLU A 18 -8.54 -9.17 -4.15
C GLU A 18 -8.97 -8.80 -2.72
N PRO A 19 -8.00 -8.50 -1.82
CA PRO A 19 -8.33 -7.99 -0.50
C PRO A 19 -9.08 -6.65 -0.61
N GLU A 20 -10.02 -6.43 0.31
CA GLU A 20 -10.69 -5.13 0.47
C GLU A 20 -9.65 -4.01 0.65
N ARG A 21 -9.98 -2.82 0.15
CA ARG A 21 -9.13 -1.65 0.33
C ARG A 21 -9.12 -1.23 1.79
N PHE A 22 -7.97 -0.73 2.25
CA PHE A 22 -7.84 -0.24 3.63
C PHE A 22 -8.88 0.86 3.98
N GLN A 23 -9.25 1.71 3.02
CA GLN A 23 -10.24 2.78 3.29
C GLN A 23 -11.64 2.23 3.57
N ASP A 24 -11.99 1.09 2.99
CA ASP A 24 -13.30 0.47 3.16
C ASP A 24 -13.29 -0.35 4.46
N ALA A 25 -12.24 -1.15 4.68
CA ALA A 25 -12.06 -1.97 5.88
C ALA A 25 -11.93 -1.15 7.19
N ALA A 26 -11.29 0.03 7.14
CA ALA A 26 -11.06 0.91 8.29
C ALA A 26 -11.92 2.18 8.23
N PHE A 27 -13.09 2.12 7.58
CA PHE A 27 -13.93 3.29 7.34
C PHE A 27 -14.32 4.03 8.62
N ALA A 28 -14.75 3.30 9.66
CA ALA A 28 -15.21 3.91 10.92
C ALA A 28 -14.06 4.62 11.64
N GLU A 29 -12.88 4.01 11.68
CA GLU A 29 -11.68 4.56 12.30
C GLU A 29 -11.19 5.80 11.54
N LEU A 30 -11.20 5.76 10.21
CA LEU A 30 -10.80 6.89 9.36
C LEU A 30 -11.77 8.06 9.41
N GLN A 31 -13.05 7.83 9.72
CA GLN A 31 -13.99 8.93 9.99
C GLN A 31 -13.70 9.65 11.29
N ILE A 32 -13.25 8.93 12.32
CA ILE A 32 -12.96 9.48 13.64
C ILE A 32 -11.62 10.22 13.64
N ALA A 33 -10.60 9.61 13.02
CA ALA A 33 -9.23 10.13 13.02
C ALA A 33 -8.60 10.02 11.62
N PRO A 34 -9.03 10.87 10.67
CA PRO A 34 -8.45 10.87 9.34
C PRO A 34 -6.97 11.31 9.40
N PRO A 35 -6.07 10.67 8.63
CA PRO A 35 -4.68 11.10 8.52
C PRO A 35 -4.49 12.32 7.61
N TRP A 36 -5.57 12.86 7.03
CA TRP A 36 -5.60 14.08 6.22
C TRP A 36 -6.40 15.18 6.92
N VAL A 37 -6.16 16.43 6.52
CA VAL A 37 -6.93 17.59 7.00
C VAL A 37 -7.94 17.97 5.92
N ASP A 38 -9.21 18.12 6.31
CA ASP A 38 -10.27 18.50 5.38
C ASP A 38 -9.98 19.84 4.71
N GLY A 39 -10.16 19.87 3.39
CA GLY A 39 -9.89 21.06 2.57
C GLY A 39 -8.40 21.38 2.38
N VAL A 40 -7.47 20.50 2.78
CA VAL A 40 -6.03 20.67 2.55
C VAL A 40 -5.50 19.52 1.70
N CYS A 41 -4.81 19.84 0.61
CA CYS A 41 -4.31 18.82 -0.32
C CYS A 41 -3.33 17.86 0.37
N PHE A 42 -3.64 16.56 0.35
CA PHE A 42 -2.83 15.51 1.00
C PHE A 42 -1.50 15.20 0.29
N ASN A 43 -1.25 15.81 -0.88
CA ASN A 43 0.05 15.74 -1.53
C ASN A 43 1.05 16.60 -0.72
N PRO A 44 2.11 15.99 -0.16
CA PRO A 44 3.05 16.70 0.72
C PRO A 44 3.81 17.82 0.01
N SER A 45 3.93 17.79 -1.32
CA SER A 45 4.55 18.86 -2.12
C SER A 45 3.57 19.95 -2.55
N CYS A 46 2.30 19.87 -2.16
CA CYS A 46 1.27 20.83 -2.56
C CYS A 46 0.69 21.58 -1.36
N GLY A 47 0.07 20.87 -0.41
CA GLY A 47 -0.51 21.48 0.79
C GLY A 47 -1.59 22.55 0.56
N ALA A 48 -2.01 22.80 -0.68
CA ALA A 48 -2.93 23.88 -1.02
C ALA A 48 -4.31 23.66 -0.37
N ALA A 49 -4.91 24.75 0.11
CA ALA A 49 -6.31 24.77 0.50
C ALA A 49 -7.20 24.58 -0.74
N PHE A 50 -8.27 23.80 -0.61
CA PHE A 50 -9.27 23.59 -1.65
C PHE A 50 -10.64 23.29 -1.02
N ASN A 51 -11.72 23.56 -1.76
CA ASN A 51 -13.07 23.17 -1.33
C ASN A 51 -13.39 21.77 -1.91
N PRO A 52 -13.53 20.71 -1.08
CA PRO A 52 -13.84 19.38 -1.57
C PRO A 52 -15.22 19.33 -2.22
N SER A 53 -15.30 18.79 -3.43
CA SER A 53 -16.60 18.52 -4.09
C SER A 53 -17.25 17.24 -3.58
N ARG A 54 -16.48 16.37 -2.91
CA ARG A 54 -16.88 15.07 -2.39
C ARG A 54 -16.24 14.84 -1.03
N ARG A 55 -16.97 14.19 -0.12
CA ARG A 55 -16.50 13.91 1.26
C ARG A 55 -15.20 13.10 1.37
N TRP A 56 -14.85 12.34 0.34
CA TRP A 56 -13.65 11.50 0.31
C TRP A 56 -12.49 12.15 -0.46
N GLN A 57 -12.70 13.35 -1.01
CA GLN A 57 -11.70 14.02 -1.83
C GLN A 57 -10.60 14.58 -0.93
N ILE A 58 -9.41 13.98 -1.02
CA ILE A 58 -8.22 14.37 -0.25
C ILE A 58 -7.16 15.14 -1.06
N TYR A 59 -7.38 15.29 -2.38
CA TYR A 59 -6.48 16.01 -3.28
C TYR A 59 -7.21 17.16 -3.98
N CYS A 60 -6.53 18.28 -4.16
CA CYS A 60 -7.09 19.48 -4.81
C CYS A 60 -7.41 19.27 -6.31
N GLY A 61 -6.76 18.31 -6.97
CA GLY A 61 -6.99 18.02 -8.39
C GLY A 61 -6.31 16.74 -8.88
N ALA A 62 -6.54 16.42 -10.15
CA ALA A 62 -6.10 15.16 -10.77
C ALA A 62 -4.58 14.96 -10.74
N ALA A 63 -3.79 16.02 -10.94
CA ALA A 63 -2.33 15.95 -10.87
C ALA A 63 -1.84 15.51 -9.49
N CYS A 64 -2.41 16.09 -8.41
CA CYS A 64 -2.06 15.70 -7.05
C CYS A 64 -2.53 14.28 -6.70
N GLN A 65 -3.69 13.86 -7.21
CA GLN A 65 -4.15 12.48 -7.07
C GLN A 65 -3.24 11.49 -7.77
N ALA A 66 -2.77 11.81 -8.98
CA ALA A 66 -1.83 10.97 -9.72
C ALA A 66 -0.48 10.87 -8.99
N ALA A 67 0.04 11.98 -8.48
CA ALA A 67 1.26 12.01 -7.67
C ALA A 67 1.13 11.17 -6.39
N GLY A 68 0.02 11.32 -5.66
CA GLY A 68 -0.28 10.52 -4.48
C GLY A 68 -0.40 9.02 -4.80
N THR A 69 -1.05 8.67 -5.91
CA THR A 69 -1.16 7.28 -6.37
C THR A 69 0.22 6.69 -6.72
N ALA A 70 1.05 7.45 -7.42
CA ALA A 70 2.41 7.04 -7.78
C ALA A 70 3.28 6.82 -6.53
N GLU A 71 3.18 7.71 -5.54
CA GLU A 71 3.83 7.56 -4.25
C GLU A 71 3.43 6.25 -3.56
N MET A 72 2.11 6.01 -3.40
CA MET A 72 1.60 4.78 -2.76
C MET A 72 2.10 3.51 -3.48
N ARG A 73 2.11 3.51 -4.82
CA ARG A 73 2.62 2.38 -5.62
C ARG A 73 4.12 2.16 -5.40
N LYS A 74 4.93 3.22 -5.43
CA LYS A 74 6.38 3.16 -5.21
C LYS A 74 6.71 2.50 -3.87
N TRP A 75 6.07 2.94 -2.79
CA TRP A 75 6.34 2.43 -1.45
C TRP A 75 5.71 1.05 -1.20
N GLY A 76 4.50 0.81 -1.72
CA GLY A 76 3.86 -0.50 -1.68
C GLY A 76 4.70 -1.57 -2.38
N HIS A 77 5.26 -1.26 -3.56
CA HIS A 77 6.13 -2.19 -4.29
C HIS A 77 7.38 -2.57 -3.50
N LYS A 78 8.04 -1.61 -2.83
CA LYS A 78 9.19 -1.88 -1.96
C LYS A 78 8.85 -2.79 -0.78
N MET A 79 7.63 -2.70 -0.24
CA MET A 79 7.20 -3.49 0.92
C MET A 79 6.63 -4.87 0.55
N ALA A 80 6.25 -5.11 -0.71
CA ALA A 80 5.51 -6.32 -1.11
C ALA A 80 6.23 -7.63 -0.72
N LEU A 81 7.49 -7.80 -1.14
CA LEU A 81 8.28 -8.99 -0.84
C LEU A 81 8.52 -9.19 0.67
N PRO A 82 9.03 -8.21 1.44
CA PRO A 82 9.30 -8.41 2.85
C PRO A 82 8.01 -8.66 3.67
N LEU A 83 6.86 -8.11 3.28
CA LEU A 83 5.58 -8.46 3.90
C LEU A 83 5.23 -9.94 3.71
N LEU A 84 5.39 -10.46 2.48
CA LEU A 84 5.15 -11.88 2.20
C LEU A 84 6.14 -12.78 2.94
N VAL A 85 7.44 -12.45 2.89
CA VAL A 85 8.50 -13.21 3.56
C VAL A 85 8.25 -13.28 5.07
N HIS A 86 7.86 -12.15 5.68
CA HIS A 86 7.50 -12.13 7.09
C HIS A 86 6.31 -13.03 7.38
N ARG A 87 5.26 -12.98 6.55
CA ARG A 87 4.06 -13.82 6.74
C ARG A 87 4.38 -15.32 6.64
N LEU A 88 5.21 -15.73 5.69
CA LEU A 88 5.60 -17.12 5.47
C LEU A 88 6.37 -17.71 6.67
N GLY A 89 7.27 -16.93 7.28
CA GLY A 89 8.14 -17.44 8.34
C GLY A 89 7.74 -17.06 9.77
N LYS A 90 6.66 -16.28 9.97
CA LYS A 90 6.27 -15.73 11.30
C LYS A 90 6.14 -16.78 12.41
N TYR A 91 5.75 -18.00 12.06
CA TYR A 91 5.48 -19.07 13.02
C TYR A 91 6.55 -20.17 13.04
N ASP A 92 7.58 -20.09 12.20
CA ASP A 92 8.68 -21.06 12.23
C ASP A 92 9.51 -20.89 13.51
N ARG A 93 9.78 -22.00 14.20
CA ARG A 93 10.55 -22.06 15.45
C ARG A 93 11.73 -23.03 15.38
N GLN A 94 11.93 -23.71 14.25
CA GLN A 94 12.88 -24.81 14.13
C GLN A 94 13.99 -24.47 13.14
N ASN A 95 13.68 -23.75 12.07
CA ASN A 95 14.66 -23.39 11.06
C ASN A 95 15.25 -22.00 11.33
N ALA A 96 16.49 -21.97 11.84
CA ALA A 96 17.22 -20.74 12.13
C ALA A 96 17.30 -19.79 10.91
N GLY A 97 17.53 -20.31 9.70
CA GLY A 97 17.60 -19.50 8.49
C GLY A 97 16.26 -18.84 8.12
N VAL A 98 15.14 -19.55 8.29
CA VAL A 98 13.80 -18.99 8.09
C VAL A 98 13.51 -17.89 9.12
N MET A 99 13.88 -18.12 10.38
CA MET A 99 13.71 -17.14 11.45
C MET A 99 14.54 -15.87 11.18
N ASP A 100 15.79 -16.01 10.74
CA ASP A 100 16.66 -14.86 10.46
C ASP A 100 16.18 -14.03 9.28
N ARG A 101 15.78 -14.68 8.18
CA ARG A 101 15.16 -14.01 7.04
C ARG A 101 13.86 -13.28 7.44
N THR A 102 13.05 -13.89 8.30
CA THR A 102 11.80 -13.30 8.81
C THR A 102 12.08 -12.04 9.63
N ARG A 103 13.09 -12.09 10.51
CA ARG A 103 13.54 -10.92 11.28
C ARG A 103 14.07 -9.82 10.36
N ALA A 104 14.86 -10.16 9.35
CA ALA A 104 15.37 -9.21 8.37
C ALA A 104 14.23 -8.52 7.60
N ALA A 105 13.23 -9.30 7.15
CA ALA A 105 12.06 -8.77 6.46
C ALA A 105 11.27 -7.79 7.34
N ARG A 106 11.02 -8.13 8.62
CA ARG A 106 10.34 -7.22 9.57
C ARG A 106 11.12 -5.93 9.77
N ARG A 107 12.45 -6.01 9.99
CA ARG A 107 13.31 -4.82 10.15
C ARG A 107 13.26 -3.93 8.90
N TYR A 108 13.30 -4.52 7.72
CA TYR A 108 13.23 -3.78 6.47
C TYR A 108 11.89 -3.05 6.30
N VAL A 109 10.74 -3.69 6.62
CA VAL A 109 9.43 -3.01 6.58
C VAL A 109 9.44 -1.76 7.46
N THR A 110 9.93 -1.87 8.69
CA THR A 110 10.04 -0.71 9.60
C THR A 110 10.94 0.38 9.02
N GLN A 111 12.11 0.02 8.48
CA GLN A 111 13.01 0.98 7.84
C GLN A 111 12.33 1.71 6.68
N VAL A 112 11.60 0.99 5.81
CA VAL A 112 10.91 1.59 4.66
C VAL A 112 9.78 2.52 5.12
N GLN A 113 9.01 2.14 6.13
CA GLN A 113 7.97 2.99 6.71
C GLN A 113 8.55 4.29 7.27
N SER A 114 9.64 4.21 8.03
CA SER A 114 10.35 5.39 8.57
C SER A 114 10.89 6.28 7.45
N ALA A 115 11.51 5.69 6.42
CA ALA A 115 12.03 6.44 5.28
C ALA A 115 10.92 7.16 4.50
N TRP A 116 9.76 6.51 4.33
CA TRP A 116 8.62 7.10 3.65
C TRP A 116 8.04 8.28 4.44
N LEU A 117 7.83 8.12 5.74
CA LEU A 117 7.35 9.22 6.58
C LEU A 117 8.31 10.41 6.57
N SER A 118 9.62 10.14 6.67
CA SER A 118 10.66 11.17 6.58
C SER A 118 10.63 11.92 5.24
N ASP A 119 10.52 11.20 4.11
CA ASP A 119 10.37 11.79 2.77
C ASP A 119 9.14 12.71 2.67
N ARG A 120 7.99 12.29 3.19
CA ARG A 120 6.77 13.11 3.21
C ARG A 120 6.97 14.39 4.03
N ASN A 121 7.56 14.26 5.23
CA ASN A 121 7.82 15.40 6.10
C ASN A 121 8.82 16.39 5.48
N ASN A 122 9.82 15.90 4.73
CA ASN A 122 10.76 16.76 4.01
C ASN A 122 10.05 17.58 2.93
N ARG A 123 9.26 16.92 2.07
CA ARG A 123 8.52 17.60 1.00
C ARG A 123 7.51 18.61 1.52
N GLN A 124 6.88 18.35 2.67
CA GLN A 124 6.01 19.32 3.34
C GLN A 124 6.78 20.55 3.84
N ARG A 125 7.97 20.35 4.41
CA ARG A 125 8.82 21.46 4.87
C ARG A 125 9.31 22.31 3.71
N GLU A 126 9.70 21.69 2.60
CA GLU A 126 10.13 22.37 1.38
C GLU A 126 9.00 23.18 0.74
N ALA A 127 7.77 22.66 0.73
CA ALA A 127 6.61 23.36 0.17
C ALA A 127 6.10 24.52 1.05
N ALA A 128 6.50 24.57 2.33
CA ALA A 128 6.11 25.62 3.28
C ALA A 128 7.10 26.80 3.32
N GLN A 129 8.25 26.69 2.63
CA GLN A 129 9.27 27.73 2.48
C GLN A 129 8.97 28.58 1.24
#